data_AF-X1JLH5-F1
#
_entry.id   AF-X1JLH5-F1
#
_cell.length_a   1.000
_cell.length_b   1.000
_cell.length_c   1.000
_cell.angle_alpha   90.00
_cell.angle_beta   90.00
_cell.angle_gamma   90.00
#
_symmetry.space_group_name_H-M   'P 1'
#
loop_
_entity.id
_entity.type
_entity.pdbx_description
1 polymer ?
#
loop_
_entity_poly.entity_id
_entity_poly.type
_entity_poly.pdbx_seq_one_letter_code
_entity_poly.pdbx_strand_id
1 'polypeptide(L)'
;DPNIFGGSVRLFKAGNKDWMDIPLYYGYSENVRGIGVADMAYAIQYNRPHRANGNMAYHILDVMLALEESSALGKSYKVESSCEKPKALPVGLKEGYLDE
;
A
#
# COMPACT_ATOMS: atom_id res chain seq x y z
N ASP A 1 -1.07 14.31 -10.87
CA ASP A 1 -1.62 13.49 -11.96
C ASP A 1 -1.44 12.04 -11.53
N PRO A 2 -2.54 11.27 -11.39
CA PRO A 2 -2.51 9.88 -10.91
C PRO A 2 -1.72 8.93 -11.85
N ASN A 3 -1.30 9.41 -13.02
CA ASN A 3 -0.46 8.66 -13.96
C ASN A 3 1.04 8.85 -13.72
N ILE A 4 1.44 9.74 -12.80
CA ILE A 4 2.86 9.94 -12.47
C ILE A 4 3.15 9.20 -11.16
N PHE A 5 4.13 8.30 -11.18
CA PHE A 5 4.49 7.43 -10.05
C PHE A 5 5.14 8.19 -8.89
N GLY A 6 5.61 9.41 -9.13
CA GLY A 6 6.26 10.28 -8.16
C GLY A 6 5.51 11.59 -7.88
N GLY A 7 6.20 12.51 -7.23
CA GLY A 7 5.69 13.82 -6.84
C GLY A 7 5.68 14.06 -5.33
N SER A 8 5.63 15.32 -4.93
CA SER A 8 5.64 15.70 -3.52
C SER A 8 4.33 15.30 -2.83
N VAL A 9 4.43 14.56 -1.73
CA VAL A 9 3.32 14.42 -0.79
C VAL A 9 3.17 15.74 -0.05
N ARG A 10 1.96 16.29 -0.01
CA ARG A 10 1.68 17.57 0.65
C ARG A 10 0.77 17.40 1.84
N LEU A 11 1.04 18.16 2.90
CA LEU A 11 0.29 18.17 4.13
C LEU A 11 -0.30 19.56 4.38
N PHE A 12 -1.61 19.61 4.55
CA PHE A 12 -2.32 20.79 5.02
C PHE A 12 -2.82 20.52 6.44
N LYS A 13 -2.33 21.28 7.41
CA LYS A 13 -2.76 21.22 8.81
C LYS A 13 -3.57 22.46 9.17
N ALA A 14 -4.51 22.32 10.09
CA ALA A 14 -5.22 23.46 10.65
C ALA A 14 -4.21 24.48 11.22
N GLY A 15 -4.35 25.75 10.82
CA GLY A 15 -3.42 26.83 11.18
C GLY A 15 -2.30 27.08 10.16
N ASN A 16 -2.09 26.19 9.19
CA ASN A 16 -1.17 26.47 8.08
C ASN A 16 -1.80 27.47 7.10
N LYS A 17 -0.99 28.41 6.59
CA LYS A 17 -1.40 29.34 5.53
C LYS A 17 -1.38 28.70 4.14
N ASP A 18 -0.59 27.65 3.96
CA ASP A 18 -0.43 26.92 2.70
C ASP A 18 -0.01 25.45 2.95
N TRP A 19 -0.02 24.64 1.90
CA TRP A 19 0.47 23.27 1.89
C TRP A 19 1.98 23.19 2.17
N MET A 20 2.39 22.13 2.85
CA MET A 20 3.80 21.83 3.09
C MET A 20 4.18 20.53 2.40
N ASP A 21 5.30 20.52 1.68
CA ASP A 21 5.87 19.29 1.12
C ASP A 21 6.44 18.42 2.24
N ILE A 22 6.18 17.12 2.16
CA ILE A 22 6.66 16.07 3.06
C ILE A 22 7.68 15.22 2.30
N PRO A 23 8.89 15.02 2.85
CA PRO A 23 9.89 14.17 2.22
C PRO A 23 9.42 12.72 2.12
N LEU A 24 9.73 12.08 1.01
CA LEU A 24 9.46 10.66 0.79
C LEU A 24 10.57 9.83 1.44
N TYR A 25 10.24 9.09 2.49
CA TYR A 25 11.22 8.33 3.28
C TYR A 25 11.49 6.91 2.75
N TYR A 26 10.66 6.40 1.82
CA TYR A 26 10.80 5.05 1.28
C TYR A 26 11.43 5.09 -0.12
N GLY A 27 12.42 4.22 -0.37
CA GLY A 27 13.36 4.35 -1.50
C GLY A 27 12.82 4.03 -2.90
N TYR A 28 11.53 3.72 -3.03
CA TYR A 28 10.91 3.34 -4.30
C TYR A 28 9.72 4.27 -4.62
N SER A 29 10.01 5.54 -4.91
CA SER A 29 9.01 6.57 -5.24
C SER A 29 8.73 6.73 -6.74
N GLU A 30 9.31 5.88 -7.58
CA GLU A 30 9.16 5.91 -9.03
C GLU A 30 8.43 4.66 -9.54
N ASN A 31 8.37 4.47 -10.85
CA ASN A 31 7.76 3.30 -11.45
C ASN A 31 8.55 2.01 -11.14
N VAL A 32 8.07 1.27 -10.15
CA VAL A 32 8.68 0.01 -9.67
C VAL A 32 7.79 -1.20 -9.91
N ARG A 33 7.15 -1.26 -11.09
CA ARG A 33 6.38 -2.45 -11.50
C ARG A 33 7.23 -3.71 -11.35
N GLY A 34 6.68 -4.72 -10.68
CA GLY A 34 7.38 -5.96 -10.35
C GLY A 34 7.92 -6.04 -8.92
N ILE A 35 7.94 -4.93 -8.15
CA ILE A 35 8.42 -4.94 -6.75
C ILE A 35 7.68 -5.96 -5.87
N GLY A 36 6.38 -6.19 -6.09
CA GLY A 36 5.62 -7.20 -5.34
C GLY A 36 6.08 -8.64 -5.61
N VAL A 37 6.51 -8.93 -6.84
CA VAL A 37 7.05 -10.25 -7.22
C VAL A 37 8.48 -10.40 -6.68
N ALA A 38 9.29 -9.33 -6.73
CA ALA A 38 10.60 -9.32 -6.11
C ALA A 38 10.52 -9.52 -4.58
N ASP A 39 9.57 -8.86 -3.91
CA ASP A 39 9.30 -9.03 -2.48
C ASP A 39 8.91 -10.47 -2.15
N MET A 40 8.07 -11.07 -3.00
CA MET A 40 7.69 -12.48 -2.86
C MET A 40 8.89 -13.42 -2.99
N ALA A 41 9.80 -13.17 -3.94
CA ALA A 41 11.00 -13.98 -4.10
C ALA A 41 11.92 -13.89 -2.87
N TYR A 42 12.14 -12.68 -2.33
CA TYR A 42 12.88 -12.48 -1.08
C TYR A 42 12.18 -13.18 0.10
N ALA A 43 10.86 -13.02 0.20
CA ALA A 43 10.07 -13.63 1.27
C ALA A 43 10.18 -15.16 1.28
N ILE A 44 10.18 -15.79 0.10
CA ILE A 44 10.41 -17.23 -0.05
C ILE A 44 11.84 -17.59 0.35
N GLN A 45 12.83 -16.82 -0.11
CA GLN A 45 14.25 -17.09 0.16
C GLN A 45 14.59 -17.00 1.66
N TYR A 46 14.04 -16.00 2.36
CA TYR A 46 14.35 -15.69 3.76
C TYR A 46 13.27 -16.13 4.74
N ASN A 47 12.25 -16.85 4.27
CA ASN A 47 11.17 -17.42 5.06
C ASN A 47 10.43 -16.39 5.93
N ARG A 48 10.05 -15.25 5.33
CA ARG A 48 9.18 -14.24 5.96
C ARG A 48 7.81 -14.20 5.28
N PRO A 49 6.77 -13.66 5.93
CA PRO A 49 5.47 -13.46 5.29
C PRO A 49 5.57 -12.55 4.05
N HIS A 50 4.84 -12.93 3.00
CA HIS A 50 4.77 -12.14 1.77
C HIS A 50 3.94 -10.88 2.04
N ARG A 51 4.38 -9.70 1.56
CA ARG A 51 3.58 -8.48 1.72
C ARG A 51 2.31 -8.53 0.87
N ALA A 52 2.44 -8.99 -0.37
CA ALA A 52 1.34 -9.26 -1.28
C ALA A 52 0.82 -10.70 -1.11
N ASN A 53 0.25 -11.01 0.07
CA ASN A 53 -0.29 -12.34 0.38
C ASN A 53 -1.79 -12.48 0.04
N GLY A 54 -2.26 -13.74 0.03
CA GLY A 54 -3.64 -14.08 -0.30
C GLY A 54 -4.68 -13.57 0.71
N ASN A 55 -4.35 -13.47 2.00
CA ASN A 55 -5.28 -12.98 3.02
C ASN A 55 -5.62 -11.50 2.79
N MET A 56 -4.60 -10.69 2.48
CA MET A 56 -4.78 -9.29 2.11
C MET A 56 -5.59 -9.15 0.81
N ALA A 57 -5.29 -9.97 -0.20
CA ALA A 57 -6.02 -9.97 -1.47
C ALA A 57 -7.50 -10.32 -1.29
N TYR A 58 -7.80 -11.34 -0.47
CA TYR A 58 -9.17 -11.71 -0.12
C TYR A 58 -9.89 -10.59 0.62
N HIS A 59 -9.26 -9.98 1.62
CA HIS A 59 -9.86 -8.87 2.36
C HIS A 59 -10.19 -7.68 1.45
N ILE A 60 -9.30 -7.33 0.51
CA ILE A 60 -9.56 -6.28 -0.49
C ILE A 60 -10.75 -6.63 -1.37
N LEU A 61 -10.86 -7.89 -1.82
CA LEU A 61 -11.99 -8.34 -2.63
C LEU A 61 -13.33 -8.18 -1.88
N ASP A 62 -13.39 -8.60 -0.61
CA ASP A 62 -14.58 -8.43 0.23
C ASP A 62 -14.95 -6.95 0.42
N VAL A 63 -13.96 -6.08 0.65
CA VAL A 63 -14.18 -4.62 0.69
C VAL A 63 -14.76 -4.10 -0.62
N MET A 64 -14.24 -4.55 -1.77
CA MET A 64 -14.74 -4.12 -3.09
C MET A 64 -16.20 -4.54 -3.31
N LEU A 65 -16.54 -5.78 -2.97
CA LEU A 65 -17.91 -6.30 -3.06
C LEU A 65 -18.86 -5.56 -2.09
N ALA A 66 -18.42 -5.33 -0.85
CA ALA A 66 -19.19 -4.57 0.13
C ALA A 66 -19.48 -3.13 -0.32
N LEU A 67 -18.54 -2.48 -1.01
CA LEU A 67 -18.74 -1.14 -1.58
C LEU A 67 -19.79 -1.15 -2.69
N GLU A 68 -19.77 -2.16 -3.58
CA GLU A 68 -20.76 -2.33 -4.63
C GLU A 68 -22.16 -2.56 -4.04
N GLU A 69 -22.29 -3.49 -3.09
CA GLU A 69 -23.56 -3.78 -2.40
C GLU A 69 -24.10 -2.56 -1.63
N SER A 70 -23.21 -1.85 -0.93
CA SER A 70 -23.56 -0.63 -0.20
C SER A 70 -24.14 0.43 -1.12
N SER A 71 -23.52 0.62 -2.30
CA SER A 71 -23.98 1.54 -3.33
C SER A 71 -25.33 1.12 -3.91
N ALA A 72 -25.52 -0.18 -4.20
CA ALA A 72 -26.76 -0.68 -4.78
C ALA A 72 -27.96 -0.57 -3.81
N LEU A 73 -27.72 -0.77 -2.52
CA LEU A 73 -28.77 -0.80 -1.48
C LEU A 73 -28.96 0.53 -0.74
N GLY A 74 -28.05 1.49 -0.93
CA GLY A 74 -28.07 2.78 -0.21
C GLY A 74 -27.88 2.64 1.30
N LYS A 75 -27.15 1.62 1.76
CA LYS A 75 -26.95 1.31 3.18
C LYS A 75 -25.50 0.94 3.44
N SER A 76 -25.00 1.21 4.64
CA SER A 76 -23.66 0.76 5.05
C SER A 76 -23.59 -0.76 5.11
N TYR A 77 -22.56 -1.35 4.51
CA TYR A 77 -22.26 -2.77 4.62
C TYR A 77 -21.09 -3.01 5.57
N LYS A 78 -21.15 -4.09 6.36
CA LYS A 78 -20.05 -4.48 7.25
C LYS A 78 -19.18 -5.51 6.54
N VAL A 79 -17.92 -5.17 6.32
CA VAL A 79 -16.90 -6.10 5.81
C VAL A 79 -16.64 -7.15 6.89
N GLU A 80 -16.77 -8.43 6.55
CA GLU A 80 -16.63 -9.53 7.51
C GLU A 80 -15.21 -10.12 7.54
N SER A 81 -14.52 -10.07 6.40
CA SER A 81 -13.13 -10.50 6.32
C SER A 81 -12.19 -9.57 7.09
N SER A 82 -11.01 -10.10 7.42
CA SER A 82 -9.90 -9.36 7.99
C SER A 82 -8.58 -9.99 7.56
N CYS A 83 -7.49 -9.26 7.73
CA CYS A 83 -6.14 -9.77 7.49
C CYS A 83 -5.14 -9.06 8.40
N GLU A 84 -4.01 -9.70 8.67
CA GLU A 84 -2.88 -9.01 9.28
C GLU A 84 -2.36 -7.91 8.34
N LYS A 85 -2.09 -6.73 8.89
CA LYS A 85 -1.49 -5.64 8.13
C LYS A 85 -0.05 -6.04 7.74
N PRO A 86 0.28 -6.14 6.44
CA PRO A 86 1.64 -6.46 6.03
C PRO A 86 2.64 -5.40 6.50
N LYS A 87 3.88 -5.82 6.77
CA LYS A 87 4.97 -4.89 7.10
C LYS A 87 5.21 -3.91 5.95
N ALA A 88 5.46 -2.65 6.26
CA ALA A 88 5.95 -1.70 5.27
C ALA A 88 7.35 -2.10 4.76
N LEU A 89 7.76 -1.60 3.60
CA LEU A 89 9.16 -1.66 3.18
C LEU A 89 10.01 -0.85 4.17
N PRO A 90 11.23 -1.28 4.54
CA PRO A 90 12.08 -0.48 5.40
C PRO A 90 12.51 0.85 4.76
N VAL A 91 12.78 1.83 5.63
CA VAL A 91 13.46 3.07 5.25
C VAL A 91 14.92 2.76 4.95
N GLY A 92 15.51 3.44 3.95
CA GLY A 92 16.94 3.33 3.66
C GLY A 92 17.35 2.06 2.89
N LEU A 93 16.41 1.36 2.25
CA LEU A 93 16.74 0.30 1.30
C LEU A 93 17.67 0.83 0.20
N LYS A 94 18.72 0.06 -0.10
CA LYS A 94 19.55 0.31 -1.28
C LYS A 94 18.73 -0.01 -2.54
N GLU A 95 18.85 0.83 -3.56
CA GLU A 95 18.20 0.58 -4.85
C GLU A 95 18.53 -0.80 -5.40
N GLY A 96 17.50 -1.54 -5.82
CA GLY A 96 17.60 -2.92 -6.32
C GLY A 96 17.58 -4.00 -5.25
N TYR A 97 17.55 -3.64 -3.96
CA TYR A 97 17.50 -4.59 -2.85
C TYR A 97 16.20 -4.44 -2.04
N LEU A 98 15.80 -5.55 -1.43
CA LEU A 98 14.68 -5.64 -0.48
C LEU A 98 15.18 -6.22 0.83
N ASP A 99 14.34 -6.13 1.86
CA ASP A 99 14.63 -6.72 3.15
C ASP A 99 14.47 -8.24 3.14
N GLU A 100 15.39 -8.87 3.87
CA GLU A 100 15.41 -10.31 4.18
C GLU A 100 14.23 -10.67 5.10
#